data_AF-A0A7H1MHE5-F1
#
_entry.id   AF-A0A7H1MHE5-F1
#
_cell.length_a   1.000
_cell.length_b   1.000
_cell.length_c   1.000
_cell.angle_alpha   90.00
_cell.angle_beta   90.00
_cell.angle_gamma   90.00
#
_symmetry.space_group_name_H-M   'P 1'
#
loop_
_entity.id
_entity.type
_entity.pdbx_description
1 polymer ?
#
loop_
_entity_poly.entity_id
_entity_poly.type
_entity_poly.pdbx_seq_one_letter_code
_entity_poly.pdbx_strand_id
1 'polypeptide(L)'
;TGKHPLNGEPDLVELFDAGLITPNYLHYVRSHGPVPHLLWENHKLEISAGKSLTLLMDDLKDRFESINIPAVMACDGNRRKELNLIKRSKGFNWGPAAVGCAYWKGVLMRDVLLMADILQLMDEYKDVPLWVNFGGAEILSEGKYETSIPLDYCMDPCNDVILAYEMNDSPIPPDHGYPL
;
A
#
# COMPACT_ATOMS: atom_id res chain seq x y z
N THR A 1 -5.61 -14.08 18.63
CA THR A 1 -5.06 -14.15 17.26
C THR A 1 -4.59 -12.75 16.91
N GLY A 2 -3.39 -12.54 16.36
CA GLY A 2 -2.95 -11.19 15.95
C GLY A 2 -1.70 -10.62 16.65
N LYS A 3 -0.99 -11.39 17.50
CA LYS A 3 0.36 -10.96 17.95
C LYS A 3 1.42 -11.22 16.89
N HIS A 4 1.35 -12.37 16.20
CA HIS A 4 2.26 -12.71 15.09
C HIS A 4 1.50 -13.52 14.02
N PRO A 5 1.32 -12.97 12.80
CA PRO A 5 1.61 -11.59 12.40
C PRO A 5 0.68 -10.58 13.07
N LEU A 6 1.13 -9.31 13.19
CA LEU A 6 0.37 -8.24 13.84
C LEU A 6 -0.91 -7.95 13.06
N ASN A 7 -2.05 -8.06 13.75
CA ASN A 7 -3.34 -7.61 13.23
C ASN A 7 -4.08 -6.93 14.36
N GLY A 8 -4.40 -5.65 14.18
CA GLY A 8 -5.02 -4.81 15.20
C GLY A 8 -5.86 -3.72 14.57
N GLU A 9 -7.03 -3.48 15.17
CA GLU A 9 -7.88 -2.32 14.90
C GLU A 9 -7.94 -1.47 16.18
N PRO A 10 -8.14 -0.15 16.06
CA PRO A 10 -8.34 0.72 17.21
C PRO A 10 -9.67 0.42 17.92
N ASP A 11 -9.83 0.99 19.12
CA ASP A 11 -11.17 1.12 19.70
C ASP A 11 -12.06 1.96 18.77
N LEU A 12 -13.32 1.54 18.60
CA LEU A 12 -14.22 2.17 17.65
C LEU A 12 -14.58 3.61 18.03
N VAL A 13 -14.73 3.89 19.34
CA VAL A 13 -15.05 5.22 19.83
C VAL A 13 -13.85 6.14 19.64
N GLU A 14 -12.65 5.65 20.00
CA GLU A 14 -11.41 6.40 19.75
C GLU A 14 -11.20 6.71 18.26
N LEU A 15 -11.48 5.75 17.37
CA LEU A 15 -11.40 5.95 15.92
C LEU A 15 -12.39 7.02 15.44
N PHE A 16 -13.62 7.01 15.94
CA PHE A 16 -14.63 8.00 15.59
C PHE A 16 -14.26 9.39 16.09
N ASP A 17 -13.81 9.49 17.34
CA ASP A 17 -13.42 10.75 17.99
C ASP A 17 -12.17 11.38 17.36
N ALA A 18 -11.31 10.58 16.73
CA ALA A 18 -10.16 11.06 15.96
C ALA A 18 -10.55 11.90 14.73
N GLY A 19 -11.80 11.82 14.27
CA GLY A 19 -12.33 12.62 13.17
C GLY A 19 -11.94 12.07 11.79
N LEU A 20 -11.86 12.97 10.80
CA LEU A 20 -11.70 12.57 9.39
C LEU A 20 -10.34 11.94 9.09
N ILE A 21 -9.28 12.34 9.79
CA ILE A 21 -7.91 11.86 9.57
C ILE A 21 -7.47 11.09 10.81
N THR A 22 -7.30 9.78 10.64
CA THR A 22 -6.88 8.85 11.68
C THR A 22 -5.39 9.07 11.99
N PRO A 23 -5.00 9.38 13.25
CA PRO A 23 -3.61 9.46 13.65
C PRO A 23 -2.85 8.16 13.37
N ASN A 24 -1.57 8.23 13.01
CA ASN A 24 -0.77 7.06 12.63
C ASN A 24 -0.79 5.95 13.69
N TYR A 25 -0.70 6.30 14.97
CA TYR A 25 -0.71 5.32 16.07
C TYR A 25 -2.06 4.59 16.24
N LEU A 26 -3.13 5.15 15.67
CA LEU A 26 -4.50 4.63 15.75
C LEU A 26 -4.93 3.94 14.44
N HIS A 27 -4.17 4.10 13.36
CA HIS A 27 -4.48 3.48 12.09
C HIS A 27 -4.39 1.95 12.22
N TYR A 28 -5.39 1.22 11.70
CA TYR A 28 -5.39 -0.23 11.79
C TYR A 28 -4.16 -0.84 11.10
N VAL A 29 -3.68 -1.97 11.63
CA VAL A 29 -2.53 -2.71 11.11
C VAL A 29 -3.00 -4.09 10.67
N ARG A 30 -2.73 -4.44 9.42
CA ARG A 30 -2.89 -5.80 8.88
C ARG A 30 -1.57 -6.27 8.30
N SER A 31 -0.89 -7.18 9.00
CA SER A 31 0.32 -7.83 8.48
C SER A 31 0.09 -9.31 8.20
N HIS A 32 0.67 -9.80 7.10
CA HIS A 32 0.71 -11.23 6.75
C HIS A 32 1.92 -11.97 7.36
N GLY A 33 2.97 -11.23 7.74
CA GLY A 33 4.19 -11.75 8.33
C GLY A 33 4.84 -10.75 9.29
N PRO A 34 6.10 -10.99 9.67
CA PRO A 34 6.93 -10.02 10.37
C PRO A 34 7.14 -8.76 9.51
N VAL A 35 7.15 -7.59 10.16
CA VAL A 35 7.46 -6.33 9.50
C VAL A 35 8.94 -6.30 9.09
N PRO A 36 9.26 -6.01 7.82
CA PRO A 36 10.64 -5.87 7.37
C PRO A 36 11.34 -4.70 8.08
N HIS A 37 12.58 -4.92 8.50
CA HIS A 37 13.42 -3.85 9.04
C HIS A 37 14.24 -3.21 7.93
N LEU A 38 13.65 -2.24 7.24
CA LEU A 38 14.23 -1.54 6.09
C LEU A 38 14.79 -0.19 6.51
N LEU A 39 15.78 0.30 5.75
CA LEU A 39 16.39 1.61 5.94
C LEU A 39 16.23 2.43 4.66
N TRP A 40 15.93 3.73 4.81
CA TRP A 40 15.71 4.63 3.68
C TRP A 40 16.93 4.65 2.74
N GLU A 41 18.12 4.71 3.33
CA GLU A 41 19.40 4.94 2.67
C GLU A 41 19.83 3.78 1.77
N ASN A 42 19.27 2.58 1.97
CA ASN A 42 19.64 1.38 1.21
C ASN A 42 18.46 0.65 0.56
N HIS A 43 17.23 1.13 0.77
CA HIS A 43 16.06 0.56 0.13
C HIS A 43 16.08 0.86 -1.37
N LYS A 44 15.73 -0.17 -2.15
CA LYS A 44 15.72 -0.13 -3.61
C LYS A 44 14.35 -0.56 -4.10
N LEU A 45 13.72 0.29 -4.90
CA LEU A 45 12.59 -0.09 -5.73
C LEU A 45 13.10 -0.61 -7.07
N GLU A 46 12.81 -1.86 -7.37
CA GLU A 46 13.09 -2.49 -8.66
C GLU A 46 11.82 -2.46 -9.52
N ILE A 47 11.90 -1.81 -10.68
CA ILE A 47 10.81 -1.72 -11.65
C ILE A 47 11.22 -2.47 -12.91
N SER A 48 10.33 -3.32 -13.43
CA SER A 48 10.49 -3.95 -14.75
C SER A 48 9.23 -3.68 -15.57
N ALA A 49 9.36 -2.81 -16.57
CA ALA A 49 8.31 -2.45 -17.50
C ALA A 49 8.85 -2.54 -18.94
N GLY A 50 8.89 -1.44 -19.70
CA GLY A 50 9.58 -1.40 -21.00
C GLY A 50 11.09 -1.53 -20.86
N LYS A 51 11.66 -0.89 -19.83
CA LYS A 51 13.02 -1.12 -19.34
C LYS A 51 13.06 -1.41 -17.84
N SER A 52 14.14 -2.02 -17.39
CA SER A 52 14.40 -2.24 -15.97
C SER A 52 15.03 -1.00 -15.34
N LEU A 53 14.49 -0.58 -14.19
CA LEU A 53 15.00 0.51 -13.36
C LEU A 53 15.25 0.01 -11.94
N THR A 54 16.24 0.59 -11.28
CA THR A 54 16.42 0.49 -9.84
C THR A 54 16.53 1.90 -9.30
N LEU A 55 15.62 2.28 -8.41
CA LEU A 55 15.56 3.61 -7.79
C LEU A 55 15.78 3.47 -6.29
N LEU A 56 16.62 4.35 -5.74
CA LEU A 56 16.70 4.56 -4.28
C LEU A 56 15.56 5.48 -3.83
N MET A 57 15.36 5.58 -2.51
CA MET A 57 14.32 6.47 -1.96
C MET A 57 14.57 7.95 -2.31
N ASP A 58 15.83 8.40 -2.30
CA ASP A 58 16.19 9.76 -2.72
C ASP A 58 15.96 9.97 -4.23
N ASP A 59 16.15 8.95 -5.07
CA ASP A 59 15.80 9.04 -6.49
C ASP A 59 14.31 9.30 -6.68
N LEU A 60 13.46 8.60 -5.92
CA LEU A 60 12.01 8.81 -5.98
C LEU A 60 11.63 10.22 -5.52
N LYS A 61 12.19 10.66 -4.39
CA LYS A 61 11.86 11.96 -3.80
C LYS A 61 12.35 13.15 -4.63
N ASP A 62 13.52 13.05 -5.24
CA ASP A 62 14.17 14.18 -5.92
C ASP A 62 13.82 14.28 -7.41
N ARG A 63 13.49 13.16 -8.07
CA ARG A 63 13.30 13.11 -9.54
C ARG A 63 11.85 13.22 -9.98
N PHE A 64 10.90 13.11 -9.07
CA PHE A 64 9.47 13.09 -9.38
C PHE A 64 8.74 14.12 -8.52
N GLU A 65 7.69 14.72 -9.09
CA GLU A 65 6.77 15.53 -8.30
C GLU A 65 5.93 14.62 -7.41
N SER A 66 5.78 15.01 -6.15
CA SER A 66 4.99 14.27 -5.17
C SER A 66 3.67 14.96 -4.91
N ILE A 67 2.60 14.17 -4.81
CA ILE A 67 1.28 14.64 -4.40
C ILE A 67 1.03 14.25 -2.94
N ASN A 68 0.06 14.89 -2.30
CA ASN A 68 -0.40 14.55 -0.95
C ASN A 68 -1.93 14.48 -0.95
N ILE A 69 -2.48 13.27 -0.78
CA ILE A 69 -3.92 13.02 -0.93
C ILE A 69 -4.49 12.31 0.30
N PRO A 70 -5.70 12.70 0.77
CA PRO A 70 -6.40 11.94 1.79
C PRO A 70 -7.02 10.70 1.16
N ALA A 71 -6.67 9.52 1.66
CA ALA A 71 -7.27 8.26 1.20
C ALA A 71 -7.72 7.40 2.38
N VAL A 72 -8.94 6.86 2.25
CA VAL A 72 -9.49 5.88 3.18
C VAL A 72 -9.00 4.50 2.78
N MET A 73 -8.31 3.83 3.69
CA MET A 73 -7.92 2.43 3.57
C MET A 73 -8.87 1.58 4.42
N ALA A 74 -9.37 0.49 3.87
CA ALA A 74 -10.23 -0.45 4.59
C ALA A 74 -9.80 -1.89 4.30
N CYS A 75 -9.82 -2.74 5.33
CA CYS A 75 -9.60 -4.16 5.15
C CYS A 75 -10.85 -4.82 4.56
N ASP A 76 -10.69 -5.70 3.57
CA ASP A 76 -11.75 -6.60 3.09
C ASP A 76 -12.36 -7.44 4.23
N GLY A 77 -11.57 -7.71 5.28
CA GLY A 77 -12.03 -8.38 6.49
C GLY A 77 -12.85 -7.52 7.45
N ASN A 78 -13.06 -6.23 7.21
CA ASN A 78 -13.77 -5.36 8.14
C ASN A 78 -15.18 -5.92 8.46
N ARG A 79 -15.58 -5.86 9.74
CA ARG A 79 -16.83 -6.44 10.28
C ARG A 79 -16.97 -7.97 10.18
N ARG A 80 -15.91 -8.72 9.88
CA ARG A 80 -15.95 -10.21 9.82
C ARG A 80 -16.47 -10.86 11.10
N LYS A 81 -16.30 -10.22 12.26
CA LYS A 81 -16.84 -10.70 13.54
C LYS A 81 -18.35 -10.87 13.51
N GLU A 82 -19.08 -10.02 12.79
CA GLU A 82 -20.52 -10.12 12.65
C GLU A 82 -20.92 -11.34 11.81
N LEU A 83 -20.20 -11.59 10.71
CA LEU A 83 -20.40 -12.81 9.91
C LEU A 83 -20.13 -14.08 10.73
N ASN A 84 -19.10 -14.05 11.58
CA ASN A 84 -18.73 -15.16 12.45
C ASN A 84 -19.77 -15.48 13.54
N LEU A 85 -20.71 -14.57 13.83
CA LEU A 85 -21.87 -14.85 14.71
C LEU A 85 -22.90 -15.75 14.00
N ILE A 86 -22.99 -15.69 12.67
CA ILE A 86 -23.91 -16.50 11.86
C ILE A 86 -23.25 -17.84 11.52
N LYS A 87 -22.06 -17.79 10.91
CA LYS A 87 -21.28 -18.97 10.51
C LYS A 87 -19.80 -18.65 10.57
N ARG A 88 -19.05 -19.44 11.34
CA ARG A 88 -17.60 -19.26 11.49
C ARG A 88 -16.88 -19.39 10.15
N SER A 89 -16.06 -18.39 9.84
CA SER A 89 -15.16 -18.30 8.69
C SER A 89 -13.70 -18.33 9.13
N LYS A 90 -12.76 -18.32 8.17
CA LYS A 90 -11.31 -18.25 8.44
C LYS A 90 -10.84 -16.79 8.44
N GLY A 91 -9.83 -16.47 9.24
CA GLY A 91 -9.15 -15.17 9.29
C GLY A 91 -9.36 -14.40 10.59
N PHE A 92 -8.74 -13.23 10.70
CA PHE A 92 -8.81 -12.40 11.90
C PHE A 92 -10.25 -11.90 12.14
N ASN A 93 -10.65 -11.86 13.40
CA ASN A 93 -12.03 -11.59 13.80
C ASN A 93 -12.29 -10.08 13.97
N TRP A 94 -12.13 -9.32 12.90
CA TRP A 94 -12.28 -7.86 12.88
C TRP A 94 -13.68 -7.42 13.33
N GLY A 95 -13.72 -6.45 14.22
CA GLY A 95 -14.86 -5.57 14.46
C GLY A 95 -15.04 -4.57 13.31
N PRO A 96 -15.67 -3.42 13.57
CA PRO A 96 -15.98 -2.43 12.55
C PRO A 96 -14.87 -1.39 12.32
N ALA A 97 -13.71 -1.53 12.95
CA ALA A 97 -12.66 -0.52 13.00
C ALA A 97 -11.42 -0.88 12.15
N ALA A 98 -11.53 -1.88 11.26
CA ALA A 98 -10.48 -2.22 10.29
C ALA A 98 -10.50 -1.24 9.09
N VAL A 99 -10.49 0.05 9.39
CA VAL A 99 -10.60 1.18 8.45
C VAL A 99 -9.89 2.39 9.05
N GLY A 100 -9.27 3.22 8.20
CA GLY A 100 -8.61 4.46 8.60
C GLY A 100 -8.45 5.38 7.41
N CYS A 101 -8.34 6.69 7.66
CA CYS A 101 -8.11 7.68 6.63
C CYS A 101 -6.83 8.45 6.98
N ALA A 102 -5.90 8.57 6.04
CA ALA A 102 -4.67 9.31 6.25
C ALA A 102 -4.35 10.13 5.01
N TYR A 103 -3.56 11.19 5.21
CA TYR A 103 -2.86 11.83 4.13
C TYR A 103 -1.68 10.95 3.71
N TRP A 104 -1.64 10.58 2.44
CA TRP A 104 -0.56 9.81 1.84
C TRP A 104 0.18 10.68 0.85
N LYS A 105 1.50 10.78 1.05
CA LYS A 105 2.36 11.57 0.18
C LYS A 105 3.40 10.70 -0.49
N GLY A 106 3.52 10.88 -1.80
CA GLY A 106 4.32 10.03 -2.66
C GLY A 106 4.33 10.49 -4.10
N VAL A 107 5.08 9.75 -4.92
CA VAL A 107 5.17 10.00 -6.36
C VAL A 107 4.05 9.28 -7.09
N LEU A 108 3.59 9.86 -8.20
CA LEU A 108 2.64 9.19 -9.08
C LEU A 108 3.29 7.96 -9.71
N MET A 109 2.63 6.81 -9.56
CA MET A 109 3.10 5.55 -10.15
C MET A 109 3.19 5.65 -11.68
N ARG A 110 2.25 6.39 -12.29
CA ARG A 110 2.24 6.72 -13.72
C ARG A 110 3.58 7.28 -14.19
N ASP A 111 4.14 8.23 -13.45
CA ASP A 111 5.37 8.91 -13.85
C ASP A 111 6.59 7.99 -13.75
N VAL A 112 6.62 7.12 -12.73
CA VAL A 112 7.66 6.08 -12.59
C VAL A 112 7.57 5.08 -13.75
N LEU A 113 6.36 4.65 -14.14
CA LEU A 113 6.16 3.75 -15.28
C LEU A 113 6.52 4.40 -16.62
N LEU A 114 6.21 5.69 -16.81
CA LEU A 114 6.65 6.45 -17.98
C LEU A 114 8.17 6.53 -18.06
N MET A 115 8.85 6.76 -16.93
CA MET A 115 10.31 6.72 -16.87
C MET A 115 10.86 5.34 -17.24
N ALA A 116 10.12 4.26 -16.96
CA ALA A 116 10.45 2.88 -17.29
C ALA A 116 10.00 2.46 -18.72
N ASP A 117 9.74 3.42 -19.61
CA ASP A 117 9.36 3.23 -21.02
C ASP A 117 8.11 2.34 -21.23
N ILE A 118 7.14 2.39 -20.31
CA ILE A 118 5.93 1.56 -20.35
C ILE A 118 5.12 1.70 -21.64
N LEU A 119 5.16 2.86 -22.31
CA LEU A 119 4.36 3.14 -23.50
C LEU A 119 4.67 2.19 -24.67
N GLN A 120 5.93 1.75 -24.81
CA GLN A 120 6.30 0.78 -25.83
C GLN A 120 5.64 -0.57 -25.58
N LEU A 121 5.63 -1.02 -24.32
CA LEU A 121 4.99 -2.27 -23.91
C LEU A 121 3.47 -2.20 -24.14
N MET A 122 2.85 -1.05 -23.84
CA MET A 122 1.42 -0.84 -24.07
C MET A 122 1.06 -0.91 -25.57
N ASP A 123 1.89 -0.37 -26.46
CA ASP A 123 1.64 -0.44 -27.91
C ASP A 123 1.80 -1.87 -28.46
N GLU A 124 2.83 -2.60 -28.00
CA GLU A 124 3.08 -3.99 -28.37
C GLU A 124 1.91 -4.91 -27.97
N TYR A 125 1.31 -4.66 -26.80
CA TYR A 125 0.25 -5.47 -26.22
C TYR A 125 -1.11 -4.75 -26.17
N LYS A 126 -1.39 -3.82 -27.09
CA LYS A 126 -2.58 -2.94 -27.06
C LYS A 126 -3.95 -3.65 -26.95
N ASP A 127 -4.03 -4.90 -27.38
CA ASP A 127 -5.26 -5.70 -27.38
C ASP A 127 -5.32 -6.70 -26.20
N VAL A 128 -4.36 -6.61 -25.26
CA VAL A 128 -4.21 -7.50 -24.11
C VAL A 128 -4.27 -6.68 -22.82
N PRO A 129 -5.16 -7.02 -21.86
CA PRO A 129 -5.16 -6.39 -20.55
C PRO A 129 -3.85 -6.65 -19.81
N LEU A 130 -3.13 -5.57 -19.51
CA LEU A 130 -1.90 -5.62 -18.73
C LEU A 130 -2.15 -5.26 -17.25
N TRP A 131 -1.26 -5.72 -16.39
CA TRP A 131 -1.34 -5.54 -14.95
C TRP A 131 -0.01 -5.03 -14.42
N VAL A 132 -0.06 -4.15 -13.42
CA VAL A 132 1.13 -3.85 -12.63
C VAL A 132 1.12 -4.70 -11.38
N ASN A 133 2.18 -5.49 -11.22
CA ASN A 133 2.36 -6.37 -10.07
C ASN A 133 3.25 -5.69 -9.03
N PHE A 134 2.85 -5.77 -7.77
CA PHE A 134 3.58 -5.26 -6.63
C PHE A 134 4.07 -6.43 -5.80
N GLY A 135 5.35 -6.41 -5.43
CA GLY A 135 5.95 -7.40 -4.54
C GLY A 135 6.55 -6.73 -3.33
N GLY A 136 6.12 -7.17 -2.14
CA GLY A 136 6.61 -6.67 -0.87
C GLY A 136 7.99 -7.21 -0.49
N ALA A 137 8.60 -6.59 0.51
CA ALA A 137 9.89 -7.00 1.08
C ALA A 137 9.74 -8.07 2.18
N GLU A 138 8.51 -8.41 2.57
CA GLU A 138 8.22 -9.42 3.59
C GLU A 138 8.68 -10.81 3.18
N ILE A 139 9.16 -11.56 4.17
CA ILE A 139 9.42 -12.99 4.04
C ILE A 139 8.28 -13.71 4.73
N LEU A 140 7.39 -14.32 3.94
CA LEU A 140 6.28 -15.12 4.44
C LEU A 140 6.57 -16.62 4.28
N SER A 141 5.77 -17.46 4.93
CA SER A 141 5.89 -18.92 4.82
C SER A 141 5.55 -19.46 3.43
N GLU A 142 4.75 -18.74 2.65
CA GLU A 142 4.25 -19.15 1.33
C GLU A 142 4.75 -18.23 0.20
N GLY A 143 5.88 -17.54 0.40
CA GLY A 143 6.47 -16.63 -0.60
C GLY A 143 6.49 -15.17 -0.13
N LYS A 144 6.39 -14.24 -1.08
CA LYS A 144 6.25 -12.80 -0.80
C LYS A 144 4.78 -12.41 -0.79
N TYR A 145 4.46 -11.31 -0.12
CA TYR A 145 3.15 -10.68 -0.34
C TYR A 145 3.16 -10.00 -1.71
N GLU A 146 2.19 -10.34 -2.54
CA GLU A 146 2.06 -9.79 -3.89
C GLU A 146 0.60 -9.46 -4.20
N THR A 147 0.41 -8.41 -4.98
CA THR A 147 -0.90 -8.02 -5.51
C THR A 147 -0.73 -7.29 -6.84
N SER A 148 -1.84 -6.97 -7.51
CA SER A 148 -1.79 -6.26 -8.78
C SER A 148 -3.03 -5.40 -9.00
N ILE A 149 -2.88 -4.37 -9.83
CA ILE A 149 -3.97 -3.57 -10.35
C ILE A 149 -3.84 -3.41 -11.87
N PRO A 150 -4.93 -3.12 -12.60
CA PRO A 150 -4.87 -2.95 -14.05
C PRO A 150 -3.90 -1.84 -14.45
N LEU A 151 -3.08 -2.07 -15.48
CA LEU A 151 -2.12 -1.06 -15.96
C LEU A 151 -2.83 0.21 -16.42
N ASP A 152 -3.96 0.09 -17.11
CA ASP A 152 -4.73 1.24 -17.58
C ASP A 152 -5.22 2.11 -16.41
N TYR A 153 -5.52 1.50 -15.26
CA TYR A 153 -5.90 2.24 -14.05
C TYR A 153 -4.71 3.05 -13.52
N CYS A 154 -3.49 2.49 -13.52
CA CYS A 154 -2.27 3.22 -13.13
C CYS A 154 -1.90 4.34 -14.11
N MET A 155 -2.22 4.16 -15.40
CA MET A 155 -1.80 5.08 -16.46
C MET A 155 -2.82 6.19 -16.74
N ASP A 156 -4.05 6.05 -16.26
CA ASP A 156 -5.09 7.08 -16.35
C ASP A 156 -4.72 8.30 -15.48
N PRO A 157 -4.54 9.50 -16.06
CA PRO A 157 -4.22 10.71 -15.32
C PRO A 157 -5.32 11.17 -14.35
N CYS A 158 -6.53 10.61 -14.43
CA CYS A 158 -7.62 10.89 -13.48
C CYS A 158 -7.54 10.02 -12.20
N ASN A 159 -6.65 9.03 -12.15
CA ASN A 159 -6.46 8.17 -10.98
C ASN A 159 -5.18 8.52 -10.24
N ASP A 160 -5.28 8.64 -8.91
CA ASP A 160 -4.15 8.98 -8.05
C ASP A 160 -3.50 7.72 -7.45
N VAL A 161 -2.87 6.89 -8.29
CA VAL A 161 -2.05 5.76 -7.79
C VAL A 161 -0.66 6.28 -7.43
N ILE A 162 -0.29 6.15 -6.15
CA ILE A 162 0.99 6.65 -5.64
C ILE A 162 1.87 5.55 -5.06
N LEU A 163 3.18 5.77 -5.14
CA LEU A 163 4.17 5.10 -4.30
C LEU A 163 4.44 6.04 -3.12
N ALA A 164 3.78 5.79 -1.99
CA ALA A 164 3.77 6.68 -0.83
C ALA A 164 4.99 6.44 0.06
N TYR A 165 5.61 7.49 0.57
CA TYR A 165 6.71 7.37 1.54
C TYR A 165 6.49 8.24 2.79
N GLU A 166 5.41 9.02 2.81
CA GLU A 166 4.93 9.80 3.95
C GLU A 166 3.45 9.48 4.25
N MET A 167 3.10 9.41 5.54
CA MET A 167 1.75 9.24 6.08
C MET A 167 1.50 10.28 7.18
N ASN A 168 0.50 11.15 6.99
CA ASN A 168 0.18 12.27 7.88
C ASN A 168 1.42 13.14 8.20
N ASP A 169 2.05 13.68 7.15
CA ASP A 169 3.21 14.59 7.21
C ASP A 169 4.46 14.03 7.94
N SER A 170 4.52 12.72 8.11
CA SER A 170 5.65 12.00 8.72
C SER A 170 6.07 10.84 7.83
N PRO A 171 7.32 10.34 7.91
CA PRO A 171 7.68 9.08 7.26
C PRO A 171 6.69 7.97 7.62
N ILE A 172 6.35 7.11 6.66
CA ILE A 172 5.44 5.97 6.91
C ILE A 172 5.97 5.15 8.08
N PRO A 173 5.16 4.81 9.10
CA PRO A 173 5.61 3.91 10.16
C PRO A 173 5.87 2.49 9.63
N PRO A 174 6.80 1.71 10.22
CA PRO A 174 7.12 0.36 9.72
C PRO A 174 5.91 -0.58 9.56
N ASP A 175 4.96 -0.54 10.49
CA ASP A 175 3.73 -1.34 10.42
C ASP A 175 2.81 -0.98 9.23
N HIS A 176 3.08 0.14 8.56
CA HIS A 176 2.31 0.66 7.43
C HIS A 176 3.10 0.72 6.11
N GLY A 177 4.31 0.14 6.07
CA GLY A 177 5.07 -0.01 4.82
C GLY A 177 6.35 0.81 4.71
N TYR A 178 6.96 1.27 5.81
CA TYR A 178 8.24 1.98 5.70
C TYR A 178 9.27 1.19 4.88
N PRO A 179 9.98 1.81 3.91
CA PRO A 179 9.99 3.25 3.61
C PRO A 179 9.09 3.69 2.43
N LEU A 180 8.39 2.76 1.76
CA LEU A 180 7.64 2.98 0.51
C LEU A 180 6.43 2.04 0.40
#